data_AF-A0A453T2X9-F1
#
_entry.id   AF-A0A453T2X9-F1
#
_cell.length_a   1.000
_cell.length_b   1.000
_cell.length_c   1.000
_cell.angle_alpha   90.00
_cell.angle_beta   90.00
_cell.angle_gamma   90.00
#
_symmetry.space_group_name_H-M   'P 1'
#
loop_
_entity.id
_entity.type
_entity.pdbx_description
1 polymer ?
#
loop_
_entity_poly.entity_id
_entity_poly.type
_entity_poly.pdbx_seq_one_letter_code
_entity_poly.pdbx_strand_id
1 'polypeptide(L)'
;MTFFSVVIALFKDIPDIEGDRIFGIQSFSVRLGQSKVFWTCVGLLEVAYGVAILMGVTSSSLWSKSLTVVGHAILASILWSSARSIDLTSKAAITSFYMLIWRLFYAEYLLIPL
;
A
#
# COMPACT_ATOMS: atom_id res chain seq x y z
N MET A 1 -7.79 1.85 -7.76
CA MET A 1 -7.67 3.19 -7.13
C MET A 1 -8.29 3.29 -5.74
N THR A 2 -9.52 2.82 -5.50
CA THR A 2 -10.20 2.96 -4.19
C THR A 2 -9.41 2.38 -3.01
N PHE A 3 -8.79 1.20 -3.16
CA PHE A 3 -7.90 0.62 -2.13
C PHE A 3 -6.72 1.54 -1.78
N PHE A 4 -6.06 2.12 -2.78
CA PHE A 4 -4.98 3.08 -2.55
C PHE A 4 -5.45 4.33 -1.81
N SER A 5 -6.63 4.87 -2.16
CA SER A 5 -7.18 6.03 -1.44
C SER A 5 -7.42 5.74 0.04
N VAL A 6 -7.99 4.58 0.37
CA VAL A 6 -8.18 4.13 1.76
C VAL A 6 -6.83 3.99 2.47
N VAL A 7 -5.89 3.30 1.83
CA VAL A 7 -4.57 3.05 2.41
C VAL A 7 -3.81 4.36 2.65
N ILE A 8 -3.79 5.27 1.68
CA ILE A 8 -3.15 6.59 1.82
C ILE A 8 -3.78 7.38 2.98
N ALA A 9 -5.12 7.37 3.07
CA ALA A 9 -5.83 8.06 4.15
C ALA A 9 -5.51 7.48 5.53
N LEU A 10 -5.36 6.16 5.67
CA LEU A 10 -4.99 5.52 6.93
C LEU A 10 -3.51 5.69 7.26
N PHE A 11 -2.65 5.59 6.25
CA PHE A 11 -1.20 5.58 6.43
C PHE A 11 -0.66 6.97 6.82
N LYS A 12 -1.31 8.05 6.35
CA LYS A 12 -0.92 9.41 6.74
C LYS A 12 -1.01 9.64 8.26
N ASP A 13 -1.94 8.96 8.95
CA ASP A 13 -2.19 9.13 10.38
C ASP A 13 -1.23 8.28 11.26
N ILE A 14 -0.48 7.33 10.68
CA ILE A 14 0.50 6.50 11.40
C ILE A 14 1.61 7.34 12.06
N PRO A 15 2.34 8.24 11.35
CA PRO A 15 3.37 9.08 11.96
C PRO A 15 2.81 10.12 12.96
N ASP A 16 1.50 10.38 12.90
CA ASP A 16 0.79 11.42 13.66
C ASP A 16 0.17 10.89 14.97
N ILE A 17 0.26 9.58 15.27
CA ILE A 17 -0.33 8.95 16.46
C ILE A 17 -0.10 9.73 17.76
N GLU A 18 1.13 10.20 17.99
CA GLU A 18 1.47 10.90 19.23
C GLU A 18 0.78 12.28 19.31
N GLY A 19 0.75 13.00 18.18
CA GLY A 19 0.03 14.28 18.09
C GLY A 19 -1.47 14.07 18.28
N ASP A 20 -2.05 13.11 17.57
CA ASP A 20 -3.47 12.76 17.68
C ASP A 20 -3.85 12.42 19.12
N ARG A 21 -3.02 11.67 19.84
CA ARG A 21 -3.24 11.34 21.25
C ARG A 21 -3.25 12.57 22.15
N ILE A 22 -2.31 13.49 21.96
CA ILE A 22 -2.21 14.74 22.75
C ILE A 22 -3.46 15.60 22.54
N PHE A 23 -3.96 15.69 21.30
CA PHE A 23 -5.14 16.50 20.96
C PHE A 23 -6.47 15.75 21.11
N GLY A 24 -6.47 14.51 21.62
CA GLY A 24 -7.67 13.72 21.84
C GLY A 24 -8.34 13.19 20.57
N ILE A 25 -7.65 13.20 19.42
CA ILE A 25 -8.13 12.68 18.14
C ILE A 25 -8.07 11.15 18.16
N GLN A 26 -9.22 10.51 17.91
CA GLN A 26 -9.36 9.05 17.94
C GLN A 26 -9.20 8.43 16.55
N SER A 27 -8.06 8.68 15.89
CA SER A 27 -7.74 8.07 14.59
C SER A 27 -7.62 6.55 14.68
N PHE A 28 -7.70 5.86 13.54
CA PHE A 28 -7.61 4.40 13.51
C PHE A 28 -6.26 3.91 14.05
N SER A 29 -5.21 4.65 13.75
CA SER A 29 -3.84 4.45 14.21
C SER A 29 -3.71 4.61 15.73
N VAL A 30 -4.43 5.57 16.34
CA VAL A 30 -4.51 5.72 17.81
C VAL A 30 -5.28 4.56 18.46
N ARG A 31 -6.42 4.15 17.88
CA ARG A 31 -7.31 3.15 18.50
C ARG A 31 -6.80 1.72 18.38
N LEU A 32 -6.27 1.33 17.22
CA LEU A 32 -5.80 -0.04 16.96
C LEU A 32 -4.31 -0.21 17.16
N GLY A 33 -3.56 0.89 17.12
CA GLY A 33 -2.11 0.90 17.21
C GLY A 33 -1.42 0.83 15.85
N GLN A 34 -0.25 1.46 15.81
CA GLN A 34 0.56 1.66 14.61
C GLN A 34 0.80 0.39 13.79
N SER A 35 1.27 -0.68 14.44
CA SER A 35 1.64 -1.93 13.76
C SER A 35 0.43 -2.61 13.10
N LYS A 36 -0.72 -2.63 13.78
CA LYS A 36 -1.94 -3.25 13.22
C LYS A 36 -2.43 -2.48 11.99
N VAL A 37 -2.46 -1.15 12.06
CA VAL A 37 -2.89 -0.32 10.93
C VAL A 37 -1.90 -0.44 9.76
N PHE A 38 -0.59 -0.42 10.04
CA PHE A 38 0.44 -0.64 9.03
C PHE A 38 0.21 -1.96 8.25
N TRP A 39 0.10 -3.08 8.96
CA TRP A 39 -0.09 -4.39 8.32
C TRP A 39 -1.45 -4.54 7.64
N THR A 40 -2.49 -3.87 8.15
CA THR A 40 -3.80 -3.79 7.47
C THR A 40 -3.66 -3.08 6.13
N CYS A 41 -2.95 -1.93 6.10
CA CYS A 41 -2.70 -1.20 4.86
C CYS A 41 -1.90 -2.02 3.84
N VAL A 42 -0.83 -2.70 4.28
CA VAL A 42 -0.05 -3.59 3.42
C VAL A 42 -0.93 -4.71 2.87
N GLY A 43 -1.71 -5.38 3.74
CA GLY A 43 -2.62 -6.45 3.32
C GLY A 43 -3.68 -6.01 2.31
N LEU A 44 -4.26 -4.82 2.48
CA LEU A 44 -5.22 -4.25 1.53
C LEU A 44 -4.60 -4.02 0.14
N LEU A 45 -3.37 -3.52 0.08
CA LEU A 45 -2.65 -3.33 -1.18
C LEU A 45 -2.26 -4.67 -1.81
N GLU A 46 -1.78 -5.64 -1.03
CA GLU A 46 -1.48 -7.00 -1.53
C GLU A 46 -2.72 -7.68 -2.12
N VAL A 47 -3.89 -7.54 -1.48
CA VAL A 47 -5.17 -8.03 -2.03
C VAL A 47 -5.49 -7.32 -3.34
N ALA A 48 -5.32 -6.00 -3.40
CA ALA A 48 -5.57 -5.24 -4.64
C ALA A 48 -4.66 -5.71 -5.79
N TYR A 49 -3.37 -5.93 -5.53
CA TYR A 49 -2.45 -6.50 -6.52
C TYR A 49 -2.82 -7.93 -6.91
N GLY A 50 -3.21 -8.77 -5.95
CA GLY A 50 -3.69 -10.13 -6.22
C GLY A 50 -4.90 -10.13 -7.14
N VAL A 51 -5.86 -9.24 -6.92
CA VAL A 51 -7.03 -9.07 -7.80
C VAL A 51 -6.59 -8.62 -9.20
N ALA A 52 -5.69 -7.64 -9.31
CA ALA A 52 -5.18 -7.18 -10.60
C ALA A 52 -4.48 -8.30 -11.39
N ILE A 53 -3.66 -9.11 -10.71
CA ILE A 53 -3.00 -10.28 -11.29
C ILE A 53 -4.04 -11.28 -11.81
N LEU A 54 -5.03 -11.64 -10.98
CA LEU A 54 -6.09 -12.58 -11.38
C LEU A 54 -6.84 -12.07 -12.62
N MET A 55 -7.13 -10.77 -12.70
CA MET A 55 -7.76 -10.16 -13.87
C MET A 55 -6.85 -10.21 -15.11
N GLY A 56 -5.56 -9.92 -14.96
CA GLY A 56 -4.58 -10.05 -16.03
C GLY A 56 -4.53 -11.47 -16.63
N VAL A 57 -4.59 -12.51 -15.79
CA VAL A 57 -4.58 -13.91 -16.26
C VAL A 57 -5.78 -14.23 -17.16
N THR A 58 -6.93 -13.58 -16.95
CA THR A 58 -8.14 -13.78 -17.77
C THR A 58 -8.11 -13.08 -19.13
N SER A 59 -7.15 -12.18 -19.38
CA SER A 59 -7.03 -11.46 -20.64
C SER A 59 -6.73 -12.42 -21.81
N SER A 60 -7.32 -12.16 -22.98
CA SER A 60 -7.04 -12.90 -24.23
C SER A 60 -5.80 -12.37 -24.96
N SER A 61 -5.41 -11.12 -24.69
CA SER A 61 -4.19 -10.52 -25.24
C SER A 61 -2.98 -10.95 -24.43
N LEU A 62 -2.04 -11.66 -25.08
CA LEU A 62 -0.79 -12.08 -24.41
C LEU A 62 0.01 -10.88 -23.90
N TRP A 63 0.00 -9.77 -24.63
CA TRP A 63 0.70 -8.56 -24.23
C TRP A 63 0.13 -7.96 -22.94
N SER A 64 -1.19 -7.70 -22.93
CA SER A 64 -1.91 -7.17 -21.75
C SER A 64 -1.80 -8.14 -20.58
N LYS A 65 -1.94 -9.45 -20.81
CA LYS A 65 -1.76 -10.49 -19.79
C LYS A 65 -0.38 -10.43 -19.15
N SER A 66 0.68 -10.52 -19.95
CA SER A 66 2.05 -10.54 -19.44
C SER A 66 2.38 -9.26 -18.69
N LEU A 67 2.02 -8.10 -19.25
CA LEU A 67 2.35 -6.82 -18.63
C LEU A 67 1.59 -6.59 -17.32
N THR A 68 0.30 -6.90 -17.29
CA THR A 68 -0.51 -6.80 -16.07
C THR A 68 -0.07 -7.79 -15.01
N VAL A 69 0.13 -9.07 -15.34
CA VAL A 69 0.53 -10.09 -14.37
C VAL A 69 1.92 -9.81 -13.82
N VAL A 70 2.92 -9.60 -14.69
CA VAL A 70 4.32 -9.40 -14.26
C VAL A 70 4.47 -8.05 -13.56
N GLY A 71 3.84 -6.98 -14.09
CA GLY A 71 3.91 -5.65 -13.50
C GLY A 71 3.39 -5.62 -12.07
N HIS A 72 2.16 -6.08 -11.84
CA HIS A 72 1.58 -6.08 -10.49
C HIS A 72 2.27 -7.08 -9.56
N ALA A 73 2.79 -8.21 -10.07
CA ALA A 73 3.59 -9.14 -9.25
C ALA A 73 4.91 -8.51 -8.76
N ILE A 74 5.57 -7.70 -9.60
CA ILE A 74 6.76 -6.94 -9.21
C ILE A 74 6.39 -5.89 -8.16
N LEU A 75 5.32 -5.11 -8.37
CA LEU A 75 4.89 -4.08 -7.42
C LEU A 75 4.50 -4.67 -6.05
N ALA A 76 3.77 -5.78 -6.04
CA ALA A 76 3.46 -6.55 -4.83
C ALA A 76 4.74 -7.03 -4.12
N SER A 77 5.68 -7.59 -4.87
CA SER A 77 6.95 -8.05 -4.30
C SER A 77 7.77 -6.91 -3.68
N ILE A 78 7.79 -5.74 -4.32
CA ILE A 78 8.46 -4.54 -3.79
C ILE A 78 7.78 -4.07 -2.49
N LEU A 79 6.44 -4.03 -2.48
CA LEU A 79 5.67 -3.66 -1.29
C LEU A 79 5.96 -4.61 -0.13
N TRP A 80 5.80 -5.93 -0.34
CA TRP A 80 6.00 -6.95 0.67
C TRP A 80 7.42 -6.98 1.23
N SER A 81 8.42 -6.90 0.36
CA SER A 81 9.83 -6.90 0.78
C SER A 81 10.15 -5.67 1.63
N SER A 82 9.74 -4.49 1.17
CA SER A 82 9.92 -3.23 1.89
C SER A 82 9.18 -3.24 3.24
N ALA A 83 8.00 -3.86 3.29
CA ALA A 83 7.18 -3.91 4.50
C ALA A 83 7.78 -4.80 5.58
N ARG A 84 8.45 -5.91 5.19
CA ARG A 84 9.11 -6.81 6.14
C ARG A 84 10.40 -6.24 6.73
N SER A 85 11.08 -5.35 6.02
CA SER A 85 12.36 -4.78 6.45
C SER A 85 12.24 -3.45 7.20
N ILE A 86 11.03 -2.89 7.32
CA ILE A 86 10.84 -1.57 7.91
C ILE A 86 10.99 -1.59 9.43
N ASP A 87 11.67 -0.58 9.97
CA ASP A 87 11.63 -0.27 11.39
C ASP A 87 10.44 0.64 11.71
N LEU A 88 9.41 0.07 12.32
CA LEU A 88 8.22 0.81 12.75
C LEU A 88 8.48 1.75 13.95
N THR A 89 9.63 1.72 14.59
CA THR A 89 9.94 2.71 15.64
C THR A 89 10.48 4.02 15.05
N SER A 90 10.95 4.00 13.81
CA SER A 90 11.51 5.15 13.11
C SER A 90 10.44 5.90 12.30
N LYS A 91 10.10 7.12 12.72
CA LYS A 91 9.21 8.01 11.94
C LYS A 91 9.74 8.26 10.53
N ALA A 92 11.05 8.40 10.36
CA ALA A 92 11.66 8.59 9.05
C ALA A 92 11.47 7.37 8.12
N ALA A 93 11.58 6.16 8.66
CA ALA A 93 11.33 4.93 7.91
C ALA A 93 9.84 4.83 7.51
N ILE A 94 8.92 5.13 8.43
CA ILE A 94 7.47 5.17 8.16
C ILE A 94 7.14 6.17 7.05
N THR A 95 7.65 7.40 7.15
CA THR A 95 7.42 8.43 6.12
C THR A 95 8.02 8.01 4.78
N SER A 96 9.20 7.39 4.78
CA SER A 96 9.81 6.88 3.54
C SER A 96 8.95 5.77 2.90
N PHE A 97 8.38 4.88 3.71
CA PHE A 97 7.46 3.85 3.23
C PHE A 97 6.13 4.44 2.76
N TYR A 98 5.62 5.48 3.41
CA TYR A 98 4.46 6.23 2.93
C TYR A 98 4.71 6.83 1.54
N MET A 99 5.91 7.38 1.31
CA MET A 99 6.30 7.86 -0.03
C MET A 99 6.46 6.72 -1.05
N LEU A 100 6.88 5.52 -0.62
CA LEU A 100 6.83 4.33 -1.47
C LEU A 100 5.40 4.00 -1.90
N ILE A 101 4.42 4.04 -0.99
CA ILE A 101 3.00 3.83 -1.33
C ILE A 101 2.54 4.81 -2.41
N TRP A 102 2.92 6.09 -2.31
CA TRP A 102 2.64 7.08 -3.36
C TRP A 102 3.29 6.74 -4.70
N ARG A 103 4.55 6.30 -4.71
CA ARG A 103 5.23 5.87 -5.94
C ARG A 103 4.55 4.67 -6.58
N LEU A 104 4.13 3.70 -5.77
CA LEU A 104 3.35 2.55 -6.20
C LEU A 104 2.01 2.99 -6.80
N PHE A 105 1.29 3.90 -6.13
CA PHE A 105 0.05 4.48 -6.65
C PHE A 105 0.24 5.15 -8.02
N TYR A 106 1.33 5.91 -8.20
CA TYR A 106 1.63 6.51 -9.50
C TYR A 106 1.99 5.47 -10.58
N ALA A 107 2.65 4.38 -10.21
CA ALA A 107 2.95 3.28 -11.13
C ALA A 107 1.67 2.61 -11.68
N GLU A 108 0.59 2.58 -10.89
CA GLU A 108 -0.70 2.04 -11.34
C GLU A 108 -1.28 2.78 -12.55
N TYR A 109 -1.02 4.08 -12.70
CA TYR A 109 -1.47 4.83 -13.88
C TYR A 109 -0.83 4.36 -15.19
N LEU A 110 0.34 3.72 -15.11
CA LEU A 110 0.99 3.10 -16.25
C LEU A 110 0.41 1.71 -16.53
N LEU A 111 0.03 0.95 -15.49
CA LEU A 111 -0.34 -0.46 -15.61
C LEU A 111 -1.83 -0.69 -15.89
N ILE A 112 -2.73 0.12 -15.32
CA ILE A 112 -4.18 -0.09 -15.40
C ILE A 112 -4.79 0.14 -16.80
N PRO A 113 -4.32 1.10 -17.63
CA PRO A 113 -4.90 1.32 -18.96
C PRO A 113 -4.62 0.23 -20.02
N LEU A 114 -3.93 -0.85 -19.66
CA LEU A 114 -3.35 -1.85 -20.59
C LEU A 114 -4.14 -3.16 -20.69
#